data_AF-A0A317ZAB4-F1
#
_entry.id   AF-A0A317ZAB4-F1
#
_cell.length_a   1.000
_cell.length_b   1.000
_cell.length_c   1.000
_cell.angle_alpha   90.00
_cell.angle_beta   90.00
_cell.angle_gamma   90.00
#
_symmetry.space_group_name_H-M   'P 1'
#
loop_
_entity.id
_entity.type
_entity.pdbx_description
1 polymer ?
#
loop_
_entity_poly.entity_id
_entity_poly.type
_entity_poly.pdbx_seq_one_letter_code
_entity_poly.pdbx_strand_id
1 'polypeptide(L)'
;MNKNTLFIGFMLFAIFFGAGNLIFPPNLGLESGQFFWPSILAFVITGIGLPLMGVMVGALDKQGYIGSINKIHPVFSVVFLVSIYLTIGPLFAIPRTASTSFEMTVTPIIHSSSPVWLFVFSVIYFLIVLYLCLNPGKIVDRIGAILTPLLLITIIAMIIKGFVDFGGSTQNTANPEVYTSVLGGFSKGFTEGYLTMDAIAAIAFSMIVVNAIKATGIKHANDI
;
A
#
# COMPACT_ATOMS: atom_id res chain seq x y z
N MET A 1 -7.08 -25.66 4.15
CA MET A 1 -7.44 -24.23 4.03
C MET A 1 -8.96 -24.11 4.05
N ASN A 2 -9.53 -23.56 5.11
CA ASN A 2 -10.96 -23.30 5.18
C ASN A 2 -11.34 -22.20 4.18
N LYS A 3 -12.55 -22.26 3.61
CA LYS A 3 -13.09 -21.27 2.65
C LYS A 3 -13.03 -19.84 3.21
N ASN A 4 -13.14 -19.71 4.53
CA ASN A 4 -13.04 -18.43 5.24
C ASN A 4 -11.61 -17.86 5.23
N THR A 5 -10.58 -18.69 5.37
CA THR A 5 -9.17 -18.24 5.34
C THR A 5 -8.80 -17.65 3.97
N LEU A 6 -9.25 -18.29 2.89
CA LEU A 6 -9.04 -17.79 1.53
C LEU A 6 -9.76 -16.44 1.32
N PHE A 7 -10.99 -16.32 1.80
CA PHE A 7 -11.77 -15.09 1.71
C PHE A 7 -11.13 -13.94 2.50
N ILE A 8 -10.67 -14.20 3.74
CA ILE A 8 -9.96 -13.22 4.56
C ILE A 8 -8.65 -12.80 3.90
N GLY A 9 -7.92 -13.75 3.29
CA GLY A 9 -6.72 -13.45 2.50
C GLY A 9 -6.98 -12.51 1.33
N PHE A 10 -8.03 -12.76 0.54
CA PHE A 10 -8.42 -11.85 -0.54
C PHE A 10 -8.92 -10.49 -0.06
N MET A 11 -9.60 -10.43 1.08
CA MET A 11 -10.03 -9.17 1.69
C MET A 11 -8.84 -8.34 2.16
N LEU A 12 -7.89 -8.96 2.87
CA LEU A 12 -6.64 -8.31 3.29
C LEU A 12 -5.84 -7.83 2.09
N PHE A 13 -5.73 -8.67 1.06
CA PHE A 13 -5.12 -8.29 -0.21
C PHE A 13 -5.82 -7.06 -0.79
N ALA A 14 -7.15 -7.04 -0.93
CA ALA A 14 -7.85 -5.91 -1.50
C ALA A 14 -7.69 -4.59 -0.72
N ILE A 15 -7.56 -4.66 0.62
CA ILE A 15 -7.40 -3.48 1.48
C ILE A 15 -5.98 -2.91 1.41
N PHE A 16 -4.96 -3.77 1.40
CA PHE A 16 -3.55 -3.35 1.43
C PHE A 16 -2.90 -3.27 0.05
N PHE A 17 -3.45 -3.93 -0.95
CA PHE A 17 -2.88 -3.91 -2.30
C PHE A 17 -3.32 -2.64 -3.04
N GLY A 18 -2.59 -1.55 -2.77
CA GLY A 18 -2.79 -0.23 -3.36
C GLY A 18 -1.70 0.20 -4.36
N ALA A 19 -1.71 1.49 -4.72
CA ALA A 19 -0.79 2.08 -5.70
C ALA A 19 0.69 1.91 -5.31
N GLY A 20 1.03 1.97 -4.02
CA GLY A 20 2.39 1.72 -3.54
C GLY A 20 2.88 0.32 -3.92
N ASN A 21 2.05 -0.70 -3.73
CA ASN A 21 2.38 -2.09 -4.05
C ASN A 21 2.43 -2.37 -5.56
N LEU A 22 1.91 -1.48 -6.39
CA LEU A 22 2.06 -1.54 -7.85
C LEU A 22 3.31 -0.81 -8.36
N ILE A 23 3.84 0.17 -7.62
CA ILE A 23 4.94 1.04 -8.08
C ILE A 23 6.27 0.62 -7.47
N PHE A 24 6.32 0.44 -6.15
CA PHE A 24 7.57 0.22 -5.43
C PHE A 24 8.24 -1.13 -5.75
N PRO A 25 7.55 -2.28 -5.73
CA PRO A 25 8.21 -3.56 -5.99
C PRO A 25 8.78 -3.68 -7.42
N PRO A 26 8.06 -3.29 -8.49
CA PRO A 26 8.64 -3.32 -9.83
C PRO A 26 9.84 -2.38 -9.98
N ASN A 27 9.78 -1.17 -9.42
CA ASN A 27 10.91 -0.24 -9.50
C ASN A 27 12.12 -0.75 -8.70
N LEU A 28 11.90 -1.26 -7.49
CA LEU A 28 12.93 -1.89 -6.67
C LEU A 28 13.54 -3.09 -7.38
N GLY A 29 12.73 -3.94 -8.00
CA GLY A 29 13.18 -5.10 -8.77
C GLY A 29 14.05 -4.70 -9.96
N LEU A 30 13.67 -3.65 -10.68
CA LEU A 30 14.42 -3.12 -11.81
C LEU A 30 15.78 -2.50 -11.40
N GLU A 31 15.81 -1.72 -10.32
CA GLU A 31 17.02 -1.00 -9.89
C GLU A 31 18.01 -1.87 -9.12
N SER A 32 17.53 -2.93 -8.45
CA SER A 32 18.33 -3.71 -7.51
C SER A 32 19.32 -4.68 -8.16
N GLY A 33 19.13 -5.04 -9.42
CA GLY A 33 20.04 -5.89 -10.18
C GLY A 33 20.49 -7.14 -9.41
N GLN A 34 21.80 -7.29 -9.22
CA GLN A 34 22.41 -8.38 -8.44
C GLN A 34 21.99 -8.44 -6.95
N PHE A 35 21.46 -7.35 -6.39
CA PHE A 35 20.97 -7.27 -5.00
C PHE A 35 19.45 -7.45 -4.89
N PHE A 36 18.82 -8.04 -5.91
CA PHE A 36 17.38 -8.30 -5.95
C PHE A 36 16.86 -9.02 -4.70
N TRP A 37 17.46 -10.16 -4.33
CA TRP A 37 16.98 -10.97 -3.21
C TRP A 37 17.02 -10.23 -1.87
N PRO A 38 18.13 -9.61 -1.45
CA PRO A 38 18.16 -8.79 -0.24
C PRO A 38 17.10 -7.68 -0.23
N SER A 39 16.92 -7.00 -1.37
CA SER A 39 16.00 -5.86 -1.49
C SER A 39 14.54 -6.30 -1.38
N ILE A 40 14.16 -7.34 -2.12
CA ILE A 40 12.78 -7.86 -2.11
C ILE A 40 12.43 -8.49 -0.76
N LEU A 41 13.35 -9.23 -0.13
CA LEU A 41 13.11 -9.78 1.21
C LEU A 41 12.89 -8.66 2.23
N ALA A 42 13.70 -7.61 2.20
CA ALA A 42 13.53 -6.46 3.08
C ALA A 42 12.21 -5.72 2.84
N PHE A 43 11.82 -5.59 1.56
CA PHE A 43 10.53 -5.04 1.17
C PHE A 43 9.37 -5.88 1.70
N VAL A 44 9.42 -7.21 1.56
CA VAL A 44 8.35 -8.10 2.07
C VAL A 44 8.22 -8.01 3.59
N ILE A 45 9.34 -7.95 4.32
CA ILE A 45 9.32 -7.82 5.79
C ILE A 45 8.60 -6.54 6.21
N THR A 46 8.84 -5.43 5.52
CA THR A 46 8.31 -4.12 5.88
C THR A 46 6.95 -3.81 5.27
N GLY A 47 6.80 -4.00 3.96
CA GLY A 47 5.59 -3.71 3.20
C GLY A 47 4.48 -4.74 3.37
N ILE A 48 4.76 -5.96 3.85
CA ILE A 48 3.74 -7.00 4.11
C ILE A 48 3.78 -7.44 5.58
N GLY A 49 4.96 -7.74 6.11
CA GLY A 49 5.12 -8.22 7.48
C GLY A 49 4.62 -7.25 8.54
N LEU A 50 5.03 -5.97 8.48
CA LEU A 50 4.61 -4.96 9.45
C LEU A 50 3.10 -4.65 9.40
N PRO A 51 2.47 -4.44 8.23
CA PRO A 51 1.01 -4.26 8.15
C PRO A 51 0.24 -5.45 8.74
N LEU A 52 0.65 -6.68 8.42
CA LEU A 52 0.01 -7.88 8.97
C LEU A 52 0.16 -7.94 10.50
N MET A 53 1.35 -7.67 11.03
CA MET A 53 1.56 -7.56 12.48
C MET A 53 0.68 -6.45 13.08
N GLY A 54 0.54 -5.31 12.42
CA GLY A 54 -0.33 -4.22 12.86
C GLY A 54 -1.80 -4.64 12.94
N VAL A 55 -2.30 -5.34 11.93
CA VAL A 55 -3.66 -5.90 11.98
C VAL A 55 -3.81 -6.91 13.13
N MET A 56 -2.84 -7.81 13.30
CA MET A 56 -2.87 -8.80 14.38
C MET A 56 -2.88 -8.15 15.77
N VAL A 57 -2.04 -7.13 16.00
CA VAL A 57 -1.98 -6.39 17.26
C VAL A 57 -3.29 -5.61 17.49
N GLY A 58 -3.83 -4.99 16.43
CA GLY A 58 -5.14 -4.34 16.50
C GLY A 58 -6.29 -5.30 16.81
N ALA A 59 -6.14 -6.59 16.51
CA ALA A 59 -7.13 -7.62 16.83
C ALA A 59 -7.11 -8.09 18.29
N LEU A 60 -6.04 -7.82 19.04
CA LEU A 60 -5.88 -8.31 20.42
C LEU A 60 -6.85 -7.62 21.39
N ASP A 61 -7.18 -6.36 21.16
CA ASP A 61 -8.13 -5.62 22.00
C ASP A 61 -9.50 -5.53 21.33
N LYS A 62 -10.57 -5.68 22.13
CA LYS A 62 -11.96 -5.61 21.64
C LYS A 62 -12.29 -4.24 21.04
N GLN A 63 -11.64 -3.17 21.50
CA GLN A 63 -11.78 -1.82 20.97
C GLN A 63 -10.63 -1.42 20.04
N GLY A 64 -9.80 -2.37 19.62
CA GLY A 64 -8.63 -2.15 18.78
C GLY A 64 -7.60 -1.22 19.39
N TYR A 65 -6.92 -0.46 18.54
CA TYR A 65 -5.86 0.46 18.99
C TYR A 65 -6.34 1.56 19.94
N ILE A 66 -7.59 2.00 19.83
CA ILE A 66 -8.18 2.96 20.78
C ILE A 66 -8.17 2.38 22.20
N GLY A 67 -8.64 1.13 22.35
CA GLY A 67 -8.68 0.43 23.64
C GLY A 67 -7.29 0.16 24.20
N SER A 68 -6.38 -0.33 23.35
CA SER A 68 -4.99 -0.64 23.75
C SER A 68 -4.24 0.59 24.23
N ILE A 69 -4.35 1.72 23.52
CA ILE A 69 -3.59 2.94 23.85
C ILE A 69 -4.26 3.73 24.98
N ASN A 70 -5.60 3.65 25.11
CA ASN A 70 -6.33 4.25 26.24
C ASN A 70 -5.87 3.71 27.60
N LYS A 71 -5.43 2.45 27.67
CA LYS A 71 -4.87 1.85 28.90
C LYS A 71 -3.57 2.52 29.35
N ILE A 72 -2.84 3.17 28.42
CA ILE A 72 -1.61 3.91 28.73
C ILE A 72 -1.98 5.33 29.16
N HIS A 73 -2.65 6.09 28.29
CA HIS A 73 -3.15 7.42 28.59
C HIS A 73 -4.25 7.85 27.61
N PRO A 74 -5.45 8.26 28.08
CA PRO A 74 -6.60 8.52 27.22
C PRO A 74 -6.40 9.69 26.25
N VAL A 75 -5.75 10.77 26.69
CA VAL A 75 -5.46 11.92 25.81
C VAL A 75 -4.43 11.54 24.74
N PHE A 76 -3.45 10.71 25.10
CA PHE A 76 -2.42 10.29 24.14
C PHE A 76 -3.02 9.43 23.04
N SER A 77 -3.91 8.50 23.39
CA SER A 77 -4.67 7.66 22.45
C SER A 77 -5.39 8.49 21.40
N VAL A 78 -6.15 9.50 21.85
CA VAL A 78 -6.91 10.37 20.95
C VAL A 78 -5.97 11.17 20.05
N VAL A 79 -4.97 11.85 20.60
CA VAL A 79 -4.04 12.68 19.81
C VAL A 79 -3.28 11.84 18.79
N PHE A 80 -2.78 10.67 19.21
CA PHE A 80 -2.01 9.77 18.35
C PHE A 80 -2.86 9.24 17.19
N LEU A 81 -4.07 8.74 17.48
CA LEU A 81 -4.94 8.20 16.44
C LEU A 81 -5.47 9.28 15.51
N VAL A 82 -5.83 10.46 16.02
CA VAL A 82 -6.19 11.61 15.17
C VAL A 82 -5.03 11.98 14.25
N SER A 83 -3.80 11.98 14.75
CA SER A 83 -2.60 12.24 13.94
C SER A 83 -2.43 11.20 12.82
N ILE A 84 -2.66 9.92 13.11
CA ILE A 84 -2.65 8.84 12.12
C ILE A 84 -3.73 9.06 11.05
N TYR A 85 -4.97 9.33 11.46
CA TYR A 85 -6.08 9.56 10.52
C TYR A 85 -5.84 10.78 9.63
N LEU A 86 -5.29 11.87 10.19
CA LEU A 86 -4.93 13.05 9.42
C LEU A 86 -3.79 12.78 8.43
N THR A 87 -2.81 11.96 8.82
CA THR A 87 -1.69 11.55 7.96
C THR A 87 -2.16 10.68 6.80
N ILE A 88 -3.00 9.68 7.07
CA ILE A 88 -3.54 8.81 6.02
C ILE A 88 -4.49 9.59 5.10
N GLY A 89 -5.33 10.44 5.67
CA GLY A 89 -6.31 11.21 4.91
C GLY A 89 -5.69 12.46 4.28
N PRO A 90 -6.09 13.66 4.73
CA PRO A 90 -5.88 14.90 4.01
C PRO A 90 -4.43 15.39 3.99
N LEU A 91 -3.59 15.04 4.97
CA LEU A 91 -2.30 15.71 5.15
C LEU A 91 -1.16 15.07 4.37
N PHE A 92 -1.21 13.76 4.10
CA PHE A 92 -0.04 13.09 3.54
C PHE A 92 -0.34 12.03 2.49
N ALA A 93 -1.00 10.92 2.84
CA ALA A 93 -1.11 9.80 1.91
C ALA A 93 -2.00 10.14 0.69
N ILE A 94 -3.15 10.79 0.89
CA ILE A 94 -3.99 11.21 -0.25
C ILE A 94 -3.25 12.21 -1.17
N PRO A 95 -2.69 13.34 -0.69
CA PRO A 95 -1.88 14.22 -1.53
C PRO A 95 -0.73 13.53 -2.25
N ARG A 96 -0.03 12.61 -1.57
CA ARG A 96 1.08 11.84 -2.14
C ARG A 96 0.63 10.97 -3.31
N THR A 97 -0.55 10.34 -3.25
CA THR A 97 -1.05 9.56 -4.39
C THR A 97 -1.28 10.42 -5.63
N ALA A 98 -1.72 11.67 -5.46
CA ALA A 98 -1.90 12.60 -6.58
C ALA A 98 -0.56 12.99 -7.21
N SER A 99 0.44 13.36 -6.40
CA SER A 99 1.76 13.74 -6.91
C SER A 99 2.49 12.56 -7.57
N THR A 100 2.44 11.37 -6.98
CA THR A 100 3.03 10.18 -7.59
C THR A 100 2.31 9.79 -8.88
N SER A 101 0.98 9.92 -8.95
CA SER A 101 0.25 9.67 -10.20
C SER A 101 0.68 10.65 -11.31
N PHE A 102 0.87 11.93 -10.98
CA PHE A 102 1.39 12.92 -11.92
C PHE A 102 2.80 12.55 -12.43
N GLU A 103 3.71 12.23 -11.50
CA GLU A 103 5.09 11.86 -11.84
C GLU A 103 5.18 10.63 -12.73
N MET A 104 4.31 9.65 -12.52
CA MET A 104 4.36 8.38 -13.26
C MET A 104 3.63 8.45 -14.61
N THR A 105 2.64 9.34 -14.78
CA THR A 105 1.82 9.38 -16.01
C THR A 105 2.06 10.61 -16.87
N VAL A 106 2.20 11.79 -16.28
CA VAL A 106 2.24 13.05 -17.03
C VAL A 106 3.65 13.51 -17.31
N THR A 107 4.55 13.40 -16.32
CA THR A 107 5.96 13.80 -16.47
C THR A 107 6.65 13.12 -17.67
N PRO A 108 6.49 11.80 -17.91
CA PRO A 108 7.12 11.15 -19.06
C PRO A 108 6.57 11.61 -20.42
N ILE A 109 5.35 12.16 -20.46
CA ILE A 109 4.70 12.61 -21.70
C ILE A 109 5.09 14.07 -22.00
N ILE A 110 4.93 14.95 -21.00
CA ILE A 110 5.12 16.39 -21.15
C ILE A 110 6.61 16.76 -21.07
N HIS A 111 7.47 15.86 -20.57
CA HIS A 111 8.90 16.11 -20.35
C HIS A 111 9.17 17.39 -19.52
N SER A 112 8.20 17.78 -18.68
CA SER A 112 8.25 18.99 -17.86
C SER A 112 7.61 18.74 -16.51
N SER A 113 8.39 18.90 -15.45
CA SER A 113 7.94 18.84 -14.05
C SER A 113 7.57 20.23 -13.52
N SER A 114 7.01 21.10 -14.36
CA SER A 114 6.64 22.45 -13.93
C SER A 114 5.60 22.41 -12.79
N PRO A 115 5.76 23.19 -11.71
CA PRO A 115 4.78 23.29 -10.64
C PRO A 115 3.36 23.62 -11.12
N VAL A 116 3.24 24.33 -12.25
CA VAL A 116 1.96 24.66 -12.87
C VAL A 116 1.24 23.42 -13.39
N TRP A 117 1.96 22.50 -14.04
CA TRP A 117 1.38 21.25 -14.55
C TRP A 117 0.95 20.33 -13.40
N LEU A 118 1.77 20.25 -12.34
CA LEU A 118 1.41 19.52 -11.13
C LEU A 118 0.15 20.09 -10.48
N PHE A 119 0.02 21.42 -10.41
CA PHE A 119 -1.15 22.08 -9.85
C PHE A 119 -2.42 21.76 -10.67
N VAL A 120 -2.37 21.92 -11.99
CA VAL A 120 -3.51 21.61 -12.88
C VAL A 120 -3.91 20.14 -12.78
N PHE A 121 -2.94 19.22 -12.82
CA PHE A 121 -3.22 17.80 -12.65
C PHE A 121 -3.86 17.50 -11.29
N SER A 122 -3.32 18.07 -10.21
CA SER A 122 -3.83 17.85 -8.86
C SER A 122 -5.27 18.34 -8.73
N VAL A 123 -5.60 19.51 -9.29
CA VAL A 123 -6.98 20.03 -9.30
C VAL A 123 -7.92 19.06 -10.02
N ILE A 124 -7.55 18.57 -11.20
CA ILE A 124 -8.36 17.60 -11.95
C ILE A 124 -8.50 16.29 -11.17
N TYR A 125 -7.40 15.77 -10.64
CA TYR A 125 -7.37 14.55 -9.83
C TYR A 125 -8.33 14.66 -8.65
N PHE A 126 -8.23 15.72 -7.85
CA PHE A 126 -9.09 15.93 -6.70
C PHE A 126 -10.55 16.21 -7.05
N LEU A 127 -10.84 16.84 -8.19
CA LEU A 127 -12.22 17.00 -8.68
C LEU A 127 -12.85 15.64 -9.03
N ILE A 128 -12.09 14.75 -9.67
CA ILE A 128 -12.54 13.39 -9.98
C ILE A 128 -12.76 12.61 -8.68
N VAL A 129 -11.81 12.67 -7.75
CA VAL A 129 -11.92 12.04 -6.43
C VAL A 129 -13.17 12.55 -5.70
N LEU A 130 -13.37 13.87 -5.65
CA LEU A 130 -14.54 14.49 -5.03
C LEU A 130 -15.84 14.01 -5.68
N TYR A 131 -15.91 13.99 -7.01
CA TYR A 131 -17.07 13.51 -7.75
C TYR A 131 -17.39 12.05 -7.43
N LEU A 132 -16.38 11.18 -7.30
CA LEU A 132 -16.56 9.80 -6.90
C LEU A 132 -17.04 9.69 -5.45
N CYS A 133 -16.48 10.49 -4.55
CA CYS A 133 -16.85 10.55 -3.12
C CYS A 133 -18.28 11.02 -2.87
N LEU A 134 -18.85 11.87 -3.74
CA LEU A 134 -20.23 12.37 -3.60
C LEU A 134 -21.31 11.28 -3.75
N ASN A 135 -20.97 10.08 -4.22
CA ASN A 135 -21.90 8.94 -4.37
C ASN A 135 -21.45 7.70 -3.57
N PRO A 136 -21.36 7.76 -2.23
CA PRO A 136 -20.73 6.74 -1.39
C PRO A 136 -21.37 5.35 -1.53
N GLY A 137 -22.69 5.29 -1.73
CA GLY A 137 -23.42 4.03 -1.89
C GLY A 137 -22.98 3.19 -3.10
N LYS A 138 -22.39 3.81 -4.13
CA LYS A 138 -21.84 3.10 -5.31
C LYS A 138 -20.33 2.92 -5.25
N ILE A 139 -19.64 3.52 -4.28
CA ILE A 139 -18.17 3.46 -4.19
C ILE A 139 -17.73 2.04 -3.87
N VAL A 140 -18.34 1.38 -2.89
CA VAL A 140 -18.00 0.01 -2.50
C VAL A 140 -18.19 -0.95 -3.68
N ASP A 141 -19.32 -0.85 -4.39
CA ASP A 141 -19.60 -1.66 -5.57
C ASP A 141 -18.65 -1.38 -6.74
N ARG A 142 -18.30 -0.10 -6.98
CA ARG A 142 -17.34 0.30 -8.04
C ARG A 142 -15.91 -0.12 -7.70
N ILE A 143 -15.50 -0.04 -6.44
CA ILE A 143 -14.17 -0.49 -6.00
C ILE A 143 -14.04 -2.00 -6.24
N GLY A 144 -14.99 -2.79 -5.76
CA GLY A 144 -14.95 -4.23 -5.93
C GLY A 144 -15.07 -4.68 -7.40
N ALA A 145 -15.99 -4.08 -8.16
CA ALA A 145 -16.30 -4.53 -9.53
C ALA A 145 -15.40 -3.95 -10.63
N ILE A 146 -14.78 -2.78 -10.41
CA ILE A 146 -13.97 -2.10 -11.44
C ILE A 146 -12.51 -2.01 -11.02
N LEU A 147 -12.20 -1.52 -9.81
CA LEU A 147 -10.82 -1.31 -9.38
C LEU A 147 -10.08 -2.64 -9.21
N THR A 148 -10.68 -3.65 -8.58
CA THR A 148 -10.03 -4.96 -8.38
C THR A 148 -9.69 -5.67 -9.69
N PRO A 149 -10.60 -5.81 -10.68
CA PRO A 149 -10.24 -6.41 -11.97
C PRO A 149 -9.22 -5.59 -12.74
N LEU A 150 -9.34 -4.25 -12.75
CA LEU A 150 -8.39 -3.37 -13.41
C LEU A 150 -6.98 -3.55 -12.83
N LEU A 151 -6.89 -3.60 -11.50
CA LEU A 151 -5.63 -3.82 -10.79
C LEU A 151 -5.00 -5.16 -11.16
N LEU A 152 -5.77 -6.26 -11.17
CA LEU A 152 -5.25 -7.57 -11.60
C LEU A 152 -4.77 -7.55 -13.06
N ILE A 153 -5.52 -6.90 -13.95
CA ILE A 153 -5.12 -6.71 -15.35
C ILE A 153 -3.80 -5.94 -15.44
N THR A 154 -3.64 -4.86 -14.67
CA THR A 154 -2.39 -4.08 -14.66
C THR A 154 -1.20 -4.90 -14.16
N ILE A 155 -1.37 -5.74 -13.14
CA ILE A 155 -0.31 -6.66 -12.68
C ILE A 155 0.09 -7.61 -13.80
N ILE A 156 -0.88 -8.28 -14.44
CA ILE A 156 -0.62 -9.22 -15.53
C ILE A 156 0.09 -8.51 -16.69
N ALA A 157 -0.38 -7.32 -17.07
CA ALA A 157 0.23 -6.52 -18.12
C ALA A 157 1.68 -6.14 -17.77
N MET A 158 1.97 -5.74 -16.54
CA MET A 158 3.35 -5.45 -16.08
C MET A 158 4.24 -6.69 -16.13
N ILE A 159 3.74 -7.86 -15.72
CA ILE A 159 4.49 -9.12 -15.79
C ILE A 159 4.85 -9.44 -17.25
N ILE A 160 3.87 -9.40 -18.15
CA ILE A 160 4.08 -9.67 -19.58
C ILE A 160 5.09 -8.67 -20.16
N LYS A 161 4.90 -7.38 -19.90
CA LYS A 161 5.80 -6.31 -20.37
C LYS A 161 7.22 -6.51 -19.83
N GLY A 162 7.36 -6.91 -18.57
CA GLY A 162 8.65 -7.27 -17.98
C GLY A 162 9.34 -8.42 -18.72
N PHE A 163 8.62 -9.48 -19.06
CA PHE A 163 9.18 -10.59 -19.85
C PHE A 163 9.55 -10.19 -21.27
N VAL A 164 8.75 -9.34 -21.93
CA VAL A 164 9.03 -8.88 -23.30
C VAL A 164 10.23 -7.95 -23.34
N ASP A 165 10.30 -6.97 -22.44
CA ASP A 165 11.36 -5.95 -22.44
C ASP A 165 12.70 -6.51 -21.94
N PHE A 166 12.68 -7.42 -20.96
CA PHE A 166 13.90 -7.88 -20.26
C PHE A 166 14.24 -9.36 -20.48
N GLY A 167 13.43 -10.13 -21.22
CA GLY A 167 13.64 -11.57 -21.45
C GLY A 167 14.91 -11.94 -22.22
N GLY A 168 15.57 -10.96 -22.86
CA GLY A 168 16.77 -11.17 -23.70
C GLY A 168 18.09 -10.58 -23.16
N SER A 169 18.08 -9.79 -22.08
CA SER A 169 19.26 -9.04 -21.61
C SER A 169 19.61 -9.39 -20.17
N THR A 170 20.76 -10.03 -19.97
CA THR A 170 21.31 -10.44 -18.65
C THR A 170 22.15 -9.37 -17.96
N GLN A 171 22.14 -8.13 -18.43
CA GLN A 171 22.90 -7.04 -17.79
C GLN A 171 22.07 -6.45 -16.64
N ASN A 172 21.87 -7.22 -15.58
CA ASN A 172 21.18 -6.80 -14.37
C ASN A 172 22.15 -6.06 -13.45
N THR A 173 22.78 -4.99 -13.97
CA THR A 173 23.64 -4.13 -13.16
C THR A 173 22.76 -3.24 -12.29
N ALA A 174 22.88 -3.43 -10.98
CA ALA A 174 22.20 -2.60 -10.01
C ALA A 174 22.63 -1.13 -10.17
N ASN A 175 21.75 -0.19 -9.81
CA ASN A 175 22.13 1.22 -9.78
C ASN A 175 23.32 1.41 -8.82
N PRO A 176 24.52 1.78 -9.32
CA PRO A 176 25.75 1.77 -8.53
C PRO A 176 25.77 2.84 -7.42
N GLU A 177 24.93 3.88 -7.53
CA GLU A 177 24.83 4.94 -6.52
C GLU A 177 24.05 4.49 -5.28
N VAL A 178 23.04 3.63 -5.47
CA VAL A 178 22.11 3.22 -4.42
C VAL A 178 22.47 1.84 -3.87
N TYR A 179 22.91 0.93 -4.73
CA TYR A 179 23.15 -0.47 -4.40
C TYR A 179 24.66 -0.77 -4.36
N THR A 180 25.31 -0.27 -3.32
CA THR A 180 26.76 -0.43 -3.11
C THR A 180 27.12 -1.74 -2.38
N SER A 181 26.17 -2.37 -1.70
CA SER A 181 26.37 -3.60 -0.93
C SER A 181 25.06 -4.35 -0.70
N VAL A 182 25.15 -5.60 -0.20
CA VAL A 182 23.99 -6.38 0.25
C VAL A 182 23.17 -5.62 1.29
N LEU A 183 23.86 -4.93 2.22
CA LEU A 183 23.20 -4.11 3.24
C LEU A 183 22.50 -2.89 2.60
N GLY A 184 23.12 -2.26 1.60
CA GLY A 184 22.51 -1.16 0.84
C GLY A 184 21.21 -1.58 0.15
N GLY A 185 21.21 -2.75 -0.52
CA GLY A 185 20.01 -3.33 -1.11
C GLY A 185 18.93 -3.64 -0.08
N PHE A 186 19.31 -4.26 1.05
CA PHE A 186 18.39 -4.49 2.16
C PHE A 186 17.79 -3.19 2.71
N SER A 187 18.60 -2.18 3.00
CA SER A 187 18.15 -0.89 3.52
C SER A 187 17.21 -0.16 2.55
N LYS A 188 17.52 -0.19 1.25
CA LYS A 188 16.66 0.38 0.22
C LYS A 188 15.32 -0.36 0.17
N GLY A 189 15.33 -1.69 0.09
CA GLY A 189 14.11 -2.51 0.10
C GLY A 189 13.26 -2.32 1.36
N PHE A 190 13.89 -2.25 2.54
CA PHE A 190 13.23 -1.96 3.81
C PHE A 190 12.54 -0.59 3.80
N THR A 191 13.22 0.42 3.26
CA THR A 191 12.70 1.79 3.18
C THR A 191 11.55 1.88 2.19
N GLU A 192 11.68 1.28 1.00
CA GLU A 192 10.61 1.26 0.00
C GLU A 192 9.36 0.52 0.50
N GLY A 193 9.54 -0.58 1.24
CA GLY A 193 8.42 -1.28 1.87
C GLY A 193 7.75 -0.47 2.99
N TYR A 194 8.52 0.26 3.79
CA TYR A 194 7.96 1.22 4.76
C TYR A 194 7.20 2.36 4.06
N LEU A 195 7.72 2.83 2.92
CA LEU A 195 7.14 3.90 2.12
C LEU A 195 5.83 3.49 1.43
N THR A 196 5.40 2.22 1.44
CA THR A 196 4.04 1.87 1.01
C THR A 196 2.97 2.45 1.94
N MET A 197 3.35 2.81 3.18
CA MET A 197 2.48 3.33 4.24
C MET A 197 1.44 2.33 4.78
N ASP A 198 1.49 1.08 4.32
CA ASP A 198 0.54 0.04 4.74
C ASP A 198 0.61 -0.24 6.24
N ALA A 199 1.78 -0.07 6.86
CA ALA A 199 1.95 -0.30 8.29
C ALA A 199 1.17 0.73 9.14
N ILE A 200 1.16 2.00 8.71
CA ILE A 200 0.39 3.06 9.37
C ILE A 200 -1.11 2.86 9.07
N ALA A 201 -1.44 2.50 7.82
CA ALA A 201 -2.81 2.19 7.42
C ALA A 201 -3.40 1.00 8.20
N ALA A 202 -2.59 -0.01 8.53
CA ALA A 202 -3.01 -1.15 9.34
C ALA A 202 -3.51 -0.73 10.73
N ILE A 203 -2.93 0.30 11.34
CA ILE A 203 -3.40 0.81 12.64
C ILE A 203 -4.82 1.36 12.50
N ALA A 204 -5.09 2.16 11.46
CA ALA A 204 -6.40 2.73 11.20
C ALA A 204 -7.45 1.70 10.76
N PHE A 205 -7.08 0.76 9.87
CA PHE A 205 -8.00 -0.20 9.26
C PHE A 205 -8.09 -1.54 9.99
N SER A 206 -7.24 -1.81 10.98
CA SER A 206 -7.27 -3.04 11.79
C SER A 206 -8.67 -3.36 12.32
N MET A 207 -9.39 -2.37 12.84
CA MET A 207 -10.75 -2.58 13.36
C MET A 207 -11.76 -2.98 12.28
N ILE A 208 -11.62 -2.47 11.06
CA ILE A 208 -12.46 -2.85 9.92
C ILE A 208 -12.22 -4.33 9.60
N VAL A 209 -10.95 -4.73 9.51
CA VAL A 209 -10.55 -6.12 9.25
C VAL A 209 -11.04 -7.05 10.35
N VAL A 210 -10.84 -6.69 11.62
CA VAL A 210 -11.26 -7.48 12.78
C VAL A 210 -12.78 -7.66 12.80
N ASN A 211 -13.53 -6.60 12.54
CA ASN A 211 -14.99 -6.66 12.50
C ASN A 211 -15.49 -7.49 11.31
N ALA A 212 -14.83 -7.39 10.15
CA ALA A 212 -15.15 -8.22 8.99
C ALA A 212 -14.88 -9.70 9.25
N ILE A 213 -13.76 -10.04 9.91
CA ILE A 213 -13.45 -11.41 10.34
C ILE A 213 -14.51 -11.92 11.33
N LYS A 214 -14.87 -11.13 12.35
CA LYS A 214 -15.95 -11.49 13.29
C LYS A 214 -17.30 -11.71 12.59
N ALA A 215 -17.60 -10.93 11.56
CA ALA A 215 -18.83 -11.06 10.77
C ALA A 215 -18.90 -12.38 9.97
N THR A 216 -17.76 -13.01 9.66
CA THR A 216 -17.72 -14.36 9.04
C THR A 216 -18.07 -15.50 10.00
N GLY A 217 -18.38 -15.19 11.27
CA GLY A 217 -18.79 -16.17 12.29
C GLY A 217 -17.65 -16.80 13.09
N ILE A 218 -16.40 -16.41 12.81
CA ILE A 218 -15.20 -16.85 13.56
C ILE A 218 -15.17 -16.10 14.90
N LYS A 219 -15.39 -16.83 16.00
CA LYS A 219 -15.48 -16.25 17.35
C LYS A 219 -14.19 -16.41 18.15
N HIS A 220 -13.35 -17.40 17.82
CA HIS A 220 -12.07 -17.63 18.48
C HIS A 220 -10.91 -17.81 17.48
N ALA A 221 -9.70 -17.40 17.89
CA ALA A 221 -8.48 -17.60 17.09
C ALA A 221 -8.16 -19.09 16.85
N ASN A 222 -8.71 -19.99 17.68
CA ASN A 222 -8.62 -21.44 17.51
C ASN A 222 -9.54 -22.01 16.42
N ASP A 223 -10.44 -21.19 15.86
CA ASP A 223 -11.37 -21.61 14.79
C ASP A 223 -10.84 -21.24 13.39
N ILE A 224 -9.60 -20.72 13.29
CA ILE A 224 -8.92 -20.32 12.05
C ILE A 224 -8.24 -21.53 11.39
#